data_AF-A0A8I2G3I8-F1
#
_entry.id   AF-A0A8I2G3I8-F1
#
_cell.length_a   1.000
_cell.length_b   1.000
_cell.length_c   1.000
_cell.angle_alpha   90.00
_cell.angle_beta   90.00
_cell.angle_gamma   90.00
#
_symmetry.space_group_name_H-M   'P 1'
#
loop_
_entity.id
_entity.type
_entity.pdbx_description
1 polymer ?
#
loop_
_entity_poly.entity_id
_entity_poly.type
_entity_poly.pdbx_seq_one_letter_code
_entity_poly.pdbx_strand_id
1 'polypeptide(L)'
;MKKLSVVILLLMFPLASVLAGKDTVIRDEHFGDIKIKKGNVRIMEDADVAGNIFIEEGDLFIAESVDIIGSITIKKGNIFIKDEVDISKVVTILSGNITMGNNNDIHADIVCKKGIVRMGANNDIHGDVYAMELKRGANSDIKGKFFKTEEK
;
A
#
# COMPACT_ATOMS: atom_id res chain seq x y z
N MET A 1 -32.25 22.49 -3.06
CA MET A 1 -31.53 21.96 -1.89
C MET A 1 -30.10 21.64 -2.33
N LYS A 2 -29.12 22.48 -1.98
CA LYS A 2 -27.72 22.27 -2.34
C LYS A 2 -27.14 21.18 -1.43
N LYS A 3 -26.57 20.11 -2.00
CA LYS A 3 -25.83 19.09 -1.25
C LYS A 3 -24.65 19.79 -0.56
N LEU A 4 -24.65 19.80 0.77
CA LEU A 4 -23.48 20.15 1.55
C LEU A 4 -22.44 19.03 1.34
N SER A 5 -21.44 19.29 0.51
CA SER A 5 -20.22 18.50 0.52
C SER A 5 -19.51 18.78 1.83
N VAL A 6 -19.55 17.83 2.77
CA VAL A 6 -18.76 17.91 4.00
C VAL A 6 -17.30 17.66 3.61
N VAL A 7 -16.55 18.75 3.45
CA VAL A 7 -15.09 18.72 3.43
C VAL A 7 -14.67 18.70 4.90
N ILE A 8 -14.29 17.52 5.39
CA ILE A 8 -13.70 17.41 6.73
C ILE A 8 -12.26 17.91 6.60
N LEU A 9 -12.05 19.17 6.98
CA LEU A 9 -10.73 19.76 7.17
C LEU A 9 -10.25 19.37 8.58
N LEU A 10 -9.45 18.31 8.69
CA LEU A 10 -8.85 17.91 9.96
C LEU A 10 -7.65 18.84 10.24
N LEU A 11 -7.86 19.88 11.05
CA LEU A 11 -6.79 20.73 11.55
C LEU A 11 -6.10 20.03 12.74
N MET A 12 -4.80 19.74 12.57
CA MET A 12 -3.75 19.56 13.58
C MET A 12 -4.12 18.90 14.93
N PHE A 13 -4.14 17.55 14.97
CA PHE A 13 -3.77 16.75 16.16
C PHE A 13 -3.34 15.33 15.67
N PRO A 14 -2.07 14.89 15.84
CA PRO A 14 -1.62 13.61 15.29
C PRO A 14 -1.85 12.50 16.32
N LEU A 15 -3.03 11.87 16.29
CA LEU A 15 -3.32 10.63 17.03
C LEU A 15 -4.60 9.91 16.62
N ALA A 16 -5.30 10.38 15.58
CA ALA A 16 -6.59 9.82 15.21
C ALA A 16 -6.38 8.70 14.20
N SER A 17 -6.55 7.45 14.63
CA SER A 17 -6.74 6.36 13.68
C SER A 17 -7.91 6.69 12.77
N VAL A 18 -7.72 6.60 11.45
CA VAL A 18 -8.83 6.77 10.50
C VAL A 18 -9.64 5.48 10.51
N LEU A 19 -10.85 5.53 11.05
CA LEU A 19 -11.84 4.48 10.88
C LEU A 19 -12.88 4.94 9.85
N ALA A 20 -12.74 4.49 8.61
CA ALA A 20 -13.66 4.87 7.54
C ALA A 20 -14.31 3.65 6.87
N GLY A 21 -15.61 3.75 6.61
CA GLY A 21 -16.39 2.75 5.85
C GLY A 21 -16.60 3.13 4.38
N LYS A 22 -15.79 4.05 3.86
CA LYS A 22 -15.86 4.58 2.48
C LYS A 22 -14.47 4.96 1.98
N ASP A 23 -14.40 5.33 0.70
CA ASP A 23 -13.19 5.86 0.06
C ASP A 23 -12.55 6.96 0.92
N THR A 24 -11.25 6.81 1.17
CA THR A 24 -10.42 7.67 2.01
C THR A 24 -9.27 8.22 1.18
N VAL A 25 -8.95 9.50 1.38
CA VAL A 25 -7.84 10.15 0.70
C VAL A 25 -6.97 10.85 1.73
N ILE A 26 -5.70 10.49 1.78
CA ILE A 26 -4.65 11.08 2.62
C ILE A 26 -3.85 12.04 1.74
N ARG A 27 -3.76 13.31 2.13
CA ARG A 27 -3.14 14.39 1.33
C ARG A 27 -1.87 14.97 1.92
N ASP A 28 -1.63 14.69 3.19
CA ASP A 28 -0.53 15.20 3.99
C ASP A 28 -0.09 14.06 4.93
N GLU A 29 0.88 14.33 5.80
CA GLU A 29 1.33 13.39 6.83
C GLU A 29 0.17 12.84 7.67
N HIS A 30 0.11 11.52 7.80
CA HIS A 30 -0.82 10.81 8.66
C HIS A 30 -0.08 10.04 9.74
N PHE A 31 -0.39 10.37 11.00
CA PHE A 31 0.11 9.65 12.17
C PHE A 31 -1.02 8.81 12.78
N GLY A 32 -0.85 7.50 12.80
CA GLY A 32 -1.79 6.54 13.35
C GLY A 32 -2.27 5.49 12.34
N ASP A 33 -2.98 4.48 12.86
CA ASP A 33 -3.50 3.40 12.02
C ASP A 33 -4.65 3.87 11.11
N ILE A 34 -4.66 3.41 9.86
CA ILE A 34 -5.78 3.53 8.92
C ILE A 34 -6.53 2.20 8.89
N LYS A 35 -7.82 2.19 9.25
CA LYS A 35 -8.67 1.00 9.29
C LYS A 35 -9.91 1.20 8.41
N ILE A 36 -9.97 0.45 7.31
CA ILE A 36 -11.05 0.53 6.33
C ILE A 36 -11.77 -0.81 6.25
N LYS A 37 -13.07 -0.81 6.53
CA LYS A 37 -13.90 -2.01 6.35
C LYS A 37 -14.28 -2.22 4.88
N LYS A 38 -14.65 -1.14 4.19
CA LYS A 38 -14.97 -1.17 2.77
C LYS A 38 -14.66 0.18 2.13
N GLY A 39 -14.02 0.16 0.97
CA GLY A 39 -13.67 1.35 0.20
C GLY A 39 -12.18 1.46 -0.08
N ASN A 40 -11.84 2.33 -1.01
CA ASN A 40 -10.45 2.48 -1.46
C ASN A 40 -9.70 3.49 -0.60
N VAL A 41 -8.40 3.32 -0.45
CA VAL A 41 -7.50 4.32 0.14
C VAL A 41 -6.61 4.89 -0.94
N ARG A 42 -6.50 6.22 -1.00
CA ARG A 42 -5.53 6.92 -1.85
C ARG A 42 -4.61 7.75 -0.97
N ILE A 43 -3.33 7.47 -1.00
CA ILE A 43 -2.29 8.32 -0.42
C ILE A 43 -1.74 9.14 -1.59
N MET A 44 -1.87 10.46 -1.48
CA MET A 44 -1.47 11.39 -2.53
C MET A 44 0.04 11.64 -2.49
N GLU A 45 0.54 12.32 -3.51
CA GLU A 45 1.96 12.66 -3.66
C GLU A 45 2.44 13.45 -2.44
N ASP A 46 3.67 13.18 -1.99
CA ASP A 46 4.33 13.80 -0.83
C ASP A 46 3.59 13.60 0.51
N ALA A 47 2.63 12.66 0.59
CA ALA A 47 1.90 12.37 1.81
C ALA A 47 2.46 11.13 2.53
N ASP A 48 3.03 11.32 3.72
CA ASP A 48 3.60 10.20 4.49
C ASP A 48 2.61 9.55 5.44
N VAL A 49 2.82 8.26 5.74
CA VAL A 49 2.01 7.53 6.72
C VAL A 49 2.91 6.87 7.77
N ALA A 50 2.85 7.38 8.99
CA ALA A 50 3.42 6.76 10.18
C ALA A 50 2.33 6.01 10.95
N GLY A 51 2.06 4.77 10.53
CA GLY A 51 1.05 3.90 11.14
C GLY A 51 0.65 2.74 10.24
N ASN A 52 -0.09 1.77 10.77
CA ASN A 52 -0.46 0.59 9.98
C ASN A 52 -1.70 0.86 9.12
N ILE A 53 -1.70 0.33 7.91
CA ILE A 53 -2.84 0.40 6.99
C ILE A 53 -3.52 -0.97 6.95
N PHE A 54 -4.81 -1.01 7.29
CA PHE A 54 -5.62 -2.21 7.28
C PHE A 54 -6.89 -1.99 6.46
N ILE A 55 -7.06 -2.73 5.37
CA ILE A 55 -8.22 -2.66 4.48
C ILE A 55 -8.85 -4.06 4.37
N GLU A 56 -10.11 -4.20 4.77
CA GLU A 56 -10.82 -5.48 4.62
C GLU A 56 -11.28 -5.72 3.19
N GLU A 57 -11.93 -4.75 2.57
CA GLU A 57 -12.35 -4.81 1.16
C GLU A 57 -12.14 -3.46 0.45
N GLY A 58 -11.20 -3.41 -0.49
CA GLY A 58 -10.91 -2.21 -1.28
C GLY A 58 -9.45 -2.15 -1.72
N ASP A 59 -9.17 -1.26 -2.66
CA ASP A 59 -7.84 -1.07 -3.21
C ASP A 59 -7.06 0.02 -2.44
N LEU A 60 -5.75 -0.11 -2.39
CA LEU A 60 -4.83 0.92 -1.93
C LEU A 60 -4.07 1.49 -3.12
N PHE A 61 -4.08 2.81 -3.26
CA PHE A 61 -3.29 3.56 -4.23
C PHE A 61 -2.30 4.42 -3.46
N ILE A 62 -1.01 4.27 -3.76
CA ILE A 62 0.07 5.07 -3.20
C ILE A 62 0.65 5.86 -4.38
N ALA A 63 0.60 7.17 -4.29
CA ALA A 63 1.17 8.08 -5.27
C ALA A 63 2.70 8.14 -5.17
N GLU A 64 3.31 9.00 -5.98
CA GLU A 64 4.77 9.16 -6.06
C GLU A 64 5.31 9.84 -4.80
N SER A 65 6.57 9.59 -4.44
CA SER A 65 7.26 10.26 -3.33
C SER A 65 6.54 10.12 -1.98
N VAL A 66 6.18 8.90 -1.59
CA VAL A 66 5.47 8.61 -0.34
C VAL A 66 6.28 7.69 0.55
N ASP A 67 6.41 8.05 1.83
CA ASP A 67 6.98 7.17 2.84
C ASP A 67 5.89 6.51 3.70
N ILE A 68 5.94 5.17 3.80
CA ILE A 68 5.08 4.40 4.70
C ILE A 68 5.92 3.74 5.79
N ILE A 69 5.78 4.31 7.00
CA ILE A 69 6.38 3.80 8.23
C ILE A 69 5.35 2.97 9.00
N GLY A 70 5.02 1.80 8.44
CA GLY A 70 3.99 0.93 8.97
C GLY A 70 3.72 -0.28 8.09
N SER A 71 3.03 -1.27 8.66
CA SER A 71 2.64 -2.45 7.89
C SER A 71 1.37 -2.18 7.08
N ILE A 72 1.30 -2.76 5.89
CA ILE A 72 0.12 -2.70 5.02
C ILE A 72 -0.52 -4.09 5.00
N THR A 73 -1.82 -4.17 5.30
CA THR A 73 -2.59 -5.41 5.24
C THR A 73 -3.90 -5.19 4.48
N ILE A 74 -4.06 -5.86 3.36
CA ILE A 74 -5.30 -5.88 2.58
C ILE A 74 -5.86 -7.30 2.53
N LYS A 75 -7.08 -7.51 3.05
CA LYS A 75 -7.72 -8.84 2.98
C LYS A 75 -8.22 -9.13 1.55
N LYS A 76 -8.87 -8.16 0.91
CA LYS A 76 -9.38 -8.30 -0.46
C LYS A 76 -9.30 -6.97 -1.21
N GLY A 77 -8.56 -6.95 -2.31
CA GLY A 77 -8.32 -5.75 -3.11
C GLY A 77 -6.92 -5.80 -3.71
N ASN A 78 -6.47 -4.71 -4.32
CA ASN A 78 -5.16 -4.60 -4.94
C ASN A 78 -4.35 -3.46 -4.29
N ILE A 79 -3.03 -3.53 -4.42
CA ILE A 79 -2.13 -2.43 -4.10
C ILE A 79 -1.53 -1.91 -5.41
N PHE A 80 -1.64 -0.60 -5.60
CA PHE A 80 -1.01 0.13 -6.69
C PHE A 80 -0.02 1.12 -6.07
N ILE A 81 1.26 0.84 -6.22
CA ILE A 81 2.36 1.72 -5.81
C ILE A 81 2.87 2.42 -7.07
N LYS A 82 3.05 3.74 -7.00
CA LYS A 82 3.61 4.54 -8.08
C LYS A 82 5.14 4.48 -8.06
N ASP A 83 5.81 5.57 -8.43
CA ASP A 83 7.25 5.63 -8.55
C ASP A 83 7.83 6.30 -7.29
N GLU A 84 9.06 5.97 -6.90
CA GLU A 84 9.78 6.63 -5.78
C GLU A 84 9.04 6.54 -4.42
N VAL A 85 8.48 5.36 -4.11
CA VAL A 85 7.82 5.08 -2.83
C VAL A 85 8.68 4.19 -1.95
N ASP A 86 8.80 4.58 -0.67
CA ASP A 86 9.51 3.79 0.34
C ASP A 86 8.53 3.17 1.34
N ILE A 87 8.67 1.86 1.57
CA ILE A 87 7.83 1.13 2.54
C ILE A 87 8.72 0.34 3.49
N SER A 88 8.67 0.69 4.77
CA SER A 88 9.64 0.19 5.76
C SER A 88 9.25 -1.09 6.50
N LYS A 89 8.03 -1.60 6.31
CA LYS A 89 7.53 -2.80 7.00
C LYS A 89 6.63 -3.66 6.11
N VAL A 90 6.37 -4.89 6.58
CA VAL A 90 5.64 -5.96 5.87
C VAL A 90 4.41 -5.46 5.09
N VAL A 91 4.33 -5.88 3.83
CA VAL A 91 3.18 -5.67 2.94
C VAL A 91 2.48 -7.00 2.71
N THR A 92 1.26 -7.14 3.22
CA THR A 92 0.44 -8.36 3.10
C THR A 92 -0.83 -8.10 2.32
N ILE A 93 -1.07 -8.88 1.27
CA ILE A 93 -2.34 -8.97 0.56
C ILE A 93 -2.81 -10.43 0.52
N LEU A 94 -3.99 -10.69 1.09
CA LEU A 94 -4.52 -12.06 1.14
C LEU A 94 -5.16 -12.46 -0.19
N SER A 95 -5.80 -11.52 -0.88
CA SER A 95 -6.46 -11.75 -2.16
C SER A 95 -6.43 -10.51 -3.04
N GLY A 96 -5.78 -10.65 -4.20
CA GLY A 96 -5.59 -9.60 -5.20
C GLY A 96 -4.11 -9.36 -5.50
N ASN A 97 -3.81 -8.34 -6.29
CA ASN A 97 -2.47 -8.14 -6.86
C ASN A 97 -1.73 -6.95 -6.25
N ILE A 98 -0.40 -6.97 -6.39
CA ILE A 98 0.44 -5.80 -6.14
C ILE A 98 1.06 -5.38 -7.46
N THR A 99 0.93 -4.11 -7.80
CA THR A 99 1.59 -3.49 -8.97
C THR A 99 2.38 -2.30 -8.47
N MET A 100 3.68 -2.30 -8.75
CA MET A 100 4.59 -1.22 -8.45
C MET A 100 5.05 -0.57 -9.75
N GLY A 101 5.18 0.75 -9.73
CA GLY A 101 5.85 1.55 -10.74
C GLY A 101 7.36 1.33 -10.72
N ASN A 102 8.13 2.41 -10.88
CA ASN A 102 9.59 2.36 -10.96
C ASN A 102 10.25 2.92 -9.69
N ASN A 103 11.52 2.59 -9.48
CA ASN A 103 12.36 3.24 -8.45
C ASN A 103 11.80 3.17 -7.02
N ASN A 104 11.05 2.12 -6.66
CA ASN A 104 10.56 1.95 -5.28
C ASN A 104 11.56 1.16 -4.44
N ASP A 105 11.68 1.49 -3.15
CA ASP A 105 12.51 0.76 -2.20
C ASP A 105 11.65 0.19 -1.05
N ILE A 106 11.50 -1.13 -1.05
CA ILE A 106 10.59 -1.84 -0.15
C ILE A 106 11.40 -2.63 0.87
N HIS A 107 11.54 -2.08 2.08
CA HIS A 107 12.22 -2.69 3.22
C HIS A 107 11.32 -3.65 3.98
N ALA A 108 10.73 -4.59 3.27
CA ALA A 108 9.66 -5.42 3.78
C ALA A 108 9.53 -6.77 3.06
N ASP A 109 9.06 -7.77 3.80
CA ASP A 109 8.48 -8.96 3.17
C ASP A 109 7.18 -8.59 2.45
N ILE A 110 7.00 -9.17 1.26
CA ILE A 110 5.79 -9.04 0.46
C ILE A 110 5.05 -10.37 0.44
N VAL A 111 3.86 -10.40 1.01
CA VAL A 111 3.03 -11.60 1.08
C VAL A 111 1.77 -11.40 0.26
N CYS A 112 1.77 -11.86 -0.99
CA CYS A 112 0.65 -11.85 -1.93
C CYS A 112 0.07 -13.25 -2.11
N LYS A 113 -0.80 -13.70 -1.19
CA LYS A 113 -1.18 -15.11 -1.11
C LYS A 113 -1.93 -15.61 -2.35
N LYS A 114 -2.97 -14.89 -2.77
CA LYS A 114 -3.82 -15.22 -3.92
C LYS A 114 -3.76 -14.12 -4.96
N GLY A 115 -2.61 -13.98 -5.58
CA GLY A 115 -2.39 -13.04 -6.66
C GLY A 115 -0.94 -12.95 -7.06
N ILE A 116 -0.64 -11.94 -7.86
CA ILE A 116 0.68 -11.77 -8.46
C ILE A 116 1.28 -10.43 -8.05
N VAL A 117 2.61 -10.38 -8.07
CA VAL A 117 3.39 -9.16 -7.85
C VAL A 117 3.99 -8.75 -9.20
N ARG A 118 3.71 -7.51 -9.62
CA ARG A 118 4.30 -6.89 -10.80
C ARG A 118 5.10 -5.67 -10.37
N MET A 119 6.31 -5.55 -10.88
CA MET A 119 7.22 -4.44 -10.58
C MET A 119 7.69 -3.84 -11.90
N GLY A 120 7.69 -2.51 -11.99
CA GLY A 120 8.36 -1.76 -13.06
C GLY A 120 9.88 -1.88 -12.95
N ALA A 121 10.62 -0.90 -13.47
CA ALA A 121 12.07 -0.91 -13.46
C ALA A 121 12.67 -0.39 -12.14
N ASN A 122 13.90 -0.78 -11.85
CA ASN A 122 14.73 -0.26 -10.74
C ASN A 122 14.07 -0.33 -9.35
N ASN A 123 13.23 -1.32 -9.08
CA ASN A 123 12.65 -1.51 -7.75
C ASN A 123 13.52 -2.47 -6.93
N ASP A 124 13.81 -2.13 -5.69
CA ASP A 124 14.50 -3.00 -4.75
C ASP A 124 13.54 -3.48 -3.65
N ILE A 125 13.50 -4.78 -3.39
CA ILE A 125 12.79 -5.36 -2.24
C ILE A 125 13.84 -5.96 -1.30
N HIS A 126 13.97 -5.37 -0.11
CA HIS A 126 14.85 -5.82 0.97
C HIS A 126 14.15 -6.82 1.90
N GLY A 127 13.45 -7.79 1.32
CA GLY A 127 12.71 -8.84 2.01
C GLY A 127 12.36 -10.02 1.10
N ASP A 128 11.64 -11.00 1.64
CA ASP A 128 11.15 -12.14 0.87
C ASP A 128 9.84 -11.79 0.14
N VAL A 129 9.60 -12.42 -1.02
CA VAL A 129 8.39 -12.25 -1.81
C VAL A 129 7.66 -13.57 -1.95
N TYR A 130 6.40 -13.61 -1.51
CA TYR A 130 5.50 -14.75 -1.62
C TYR A 130 4.36 -14.39 -2.57
N ALA A 131 4.32 -14.95 -3.78
CA ALA A 131 3.26 -14.67 -4.75
C ALA A 131 3.03 -15.82 -5.72
N MET A 132 1.87 -15.88 -6.38
CA MET A 132 1.60 -16.92 -7.38
C MET A 132 2.48 -16.75 -8.62
N GLU A 133 2.78 -15.50 -8.95
CA GLU A 133 3.69 -15.10 -10.01
C GLU A 133 4.38 -13.80 -9.60
N LEU A 134 5.62 -13.65 -10.02
CA LEU A 134 6.40 -12.45 -9.86
C LEU A 134 6.89 -11.99 -11.23
N LYS A 135 6.51 -10.78 -11.63
CA LYS A 135 6.99 -10.11 -12.85
C LYS A 135 7.89 -8.96 -12.45
N ARG A 136 9.19 -9.10 -12.69
CA ARG A 136 10.20 -8.07 -12.41
C ARG A 136 10.52 -7.31 -13.68
N GLY A 137 10.46 -5.98 -13.62
CA GLY A 137 11.00 -5.12 -14.66
C GLY A 137 12.52 -5.06 -14.63
N ALA A 138 13.10 -4.32 -15.58
CA ALA A 138 14.54 -4.18 -15.72
C ALA A 138 15.19 -3.63 -14.43
N ASN A 139 16.39 -4.09 -14.11
CA ASN A 139 17.19 -3.64 -12.96
C ASN A 139 16.47 -3.68 -11.60
N SER A 140 15.37 -4.42 -11.48
CA SER A 140 14.69 -4.61 -10.19
C SER A 140 15.25 -5.82 -9.49
N ASP A 141 15.40 -5.76 -8.17
CA ASP A 141 15.95 -6.82 -7.37
C ASP A 141 15.12 -7.20 -6.15
N ILE A 142 15.33 -8.43 -5.70
CA ILE A 142 14.81 -8.94 -4.43
C ILE A 142 16.02 -9.44 -3.67
N LYS A 143 16.38 -8.73 -2.60
CA LYS A 143 17.55 -9.08 -1.78
C LYS A 143 17.28 -10.34 -0.93
N GLY A 144 16.01 -10.66 -0.68
CA GLY A 144 15.56 -11.92 -0.12
C GLY A 144 15.33 -13.01 -1.18
N LYS A 145 14.31 -13.84 -0.96
CA LYS A 145 13.93 -14.94 -1.85
C LYS A 145 12.52 -14.77 -2.40
N PHE A 146 12.28 -15.33 -3.59
CA PHE A 146 10.93 -15.50 -4.13
C PHE A 146 10.40 -16.91 -3.83
N PHE A 147 9.21 -16.97 -3.26
CA PHE A 147 8.46 -18.20 -2.99
C PHE A 147 7.14 -18.17 -3.76
N LYS A 148 6.93 -19.18 -4.61
CA LYS A 148 5.68 -19.30 -5.34
C LYS A 148 4.56 -19.76 -4.41
N THR A 149 3.44 -19.05 -4.38
CA THR A 149 2.22 -19.49 -3.66
C THR A 149 1.32 -20.31 -4.57
N GLU A 150 0.54 -21.22 -3.97
CA GLU A 150 -0.42 -22.06 -4.67
C GLU A 150 -1.85 -21.54 -4.48
N GLU A 151 -2.66 -21.65 -5.53
CA GLU A 151 -4.10 -21.39 -5.44
C GLU A 151 -4.76 -22.60 -4.76
N LYS A 152 -4.96 -22.53 -3.44
CA LYS A 152 -5.78 -23.49 -2.68
C LYS A 152 -7.22 -23.00 -2.54
#